data_AF-A0A1M3G755-F1
#
_entry.id   AF-A0A1M3G755-F1
#
_cell.length_a   1.000
_cell.length_b   1.000
_cell.length_c   1.000
_cell.angle_alpha   90.00
_cell.angle_beta   90.00
_cell.angle_gamma   90.00
#
_symmetry.space_group_name_H-M   'P 1'
#
loop_
_entity.id
_entity.type
_entity.pdbx_description
1 polymer ?
#
loop_
_entity_poly.entity_id
_entity_poly.type
_entity_poly.pdbx_seq_one_letter_code
_entity_poly.pdbx_strand_id
1 'polypeptide(L)'
;MPAARHRRTCHNGHVYYKTSDCPVCPQCEAARRPQSGWLAKLSAPARRALANAGIQTIRQLASFSEKEILALHGMGPSSLPHLQEAMKEAGLSFKNKK
;
A
#
# COMPACT_ATOMS: atom_id res chain seq x y z
N MET A 1 -5.04 -29.50 12.29
CA MET A 1 -4.20 -29.93 11.16
C MET A 1 -3.36 -28.74 10.70
N PRO A 2 -2.04 -28.69 10.97
CA PRO A 2 -1.22 -27.52 10.66
C PRO A 2 -1.05 -27.38 9.14
N ALA A 3 -1.45 -26.22 8.61
CA ALA A 3 -1.40 -25.93 7.19
C ALA A 3 0.04 -26.04 6.67
N ALA A 4 0.26 -26.93 5.69
CA ALA A 4 1.55 -27.17 5.07
C ALA A 4 2.12 -25.85 4.50
N ARG A 5 3.22 -25.38 5.07
CA ARG A 5 3.93 -24.19 4.61
C ARG A 5 4.72 -24.56 3.36
N HIS A 6 4.15 -24.36 2.19
CA HIS A 6 4.86 -24.60 0.94
C HIS A 6 6.00 -23.58 0.79
N ARG A 7 7.24 -24.08 0.68
CA ARG A 7 8.42 -23.28 0.37
C ARG A 7 8.29 -22.79 -1.09
N ARG A 8 8.25 -21.48 -1.29
CA ARG A 8 8.22 -20.86 -2.62
C ARG A 8 9.47 -19.98 -2.80
N THR A 9 9.99 -19.95 -4.02
CA THR A 9 11.13 -19.09 -4.39
C THR A 9 10.62 -18.03 -5.36
N CYS A 10 10.84 -16.75 -5.05
CA CYS A 10 10.49 -15.65 -5.95
C CYS A 10 11.45 -15.59 -7.15
N HIS A 11 11.06 -14.93 -8.24
CA HIS A 11 11.92 -14.65 -9.41
C HIS A 11 13.22 -13.91 -9.07
N ASN A 12 13.28 -13.21 -7.94
CA ASN A 12 14.48 -12.54 -7.43
C ASN A 12 15.34 -13.45 -6.51
N GLY A 13 15.07 -14.76 -6.43
CA GLY A 13 15.85 -15.72 -5.63
C GLY A 13 15.49 -15.78 -4.14
N HIS A 14 14.50 -15.01 -3.68
CA HIS A 14 14.09 -15.02 -2.27
C HIS A 14 13.22 -16.23 -1.93
N VAL A 15 13.63 -16.99 -0.91
CA VAL A 15 12.89 -18.14 -0.39
C VAL A 15 11.94 -17.68 0.72
N TYR A 16 10.65 -17.98 0.59
CA TYR A 16 9.64 -17.66 1.60
C TYR A 16 8.65 -18.80 1.82
N TYR A 17 8.02 -18.81 2.98
CA TYR A 17 7.08 -19.85 3.42
C TYR A 17 5.71 -19.22 3.60
N LYS A 18 4.74 -19.61 2.77
CA LYS A 18 3.37 -19.10 2.87
C LYS A 18 2.37 -20.24 2.68
N THR A 19 1.36 -20.26 3.52
CA THR A 19 0.17 -21.10 3.39
C THR A 19 -0.88 -20.46 2.49
N SER A 20 -0.86 -19.13 2.34
CA SER A 20 -1.71 -18.40 1.40
C SER A 20 -1.14 -18.42 -0.01
N ASP A 21 -2.02 -18.53 -1.00
CA ASP A 21 -1.65 -18.61 -2.41
C ASP A 21 -1.06 -17.32 -3.00
N CYS A 22 -1.05 -16.20 -2.25
CA CYS A 22 -0.52 -14.93 -2.73
C CYS A 22 0.94 -15.07 -3.25
N PRO A 23 1.20 -14.82 -4.55
CA PRO A 23 2.53 -14.96 -5.17
C PRO A 23 3.50 -13.82 -4.78
N VAL A 24 3.20 -13.13 -3.69
CA VAL A 24 3.89 -11.93 -3.24
C VAL A 24 4.96 -12.31 -2.25
N CYS A 25 6.22 -12.09 -2.63
CA CYS A 25 7.36 -12.30 -1.77
C CYS A 25 7.45 -11.18 -0.71
N PRO A 26 7.41 -11.51 0.60
CA PRO A 26 7.48 -10.51 1.66
C PRO A 26 8.82 -9.75 1.68
N GLN A 27 9.93 -10.39 1.24
CA GLN A 27 11.22 -9.70 1.14
C GLN A 27 11.26 -8.69 -0.01
N CYS A 28 10.79 -9.05 -1.21
CA CYS A 28 10.75 -8.10 -2.33
C CYS A 28 9.84 -6.90 -2.01
N GLU A 29 8.76 -7.13 -1.27
CA GLU A 29 7.83 -6.07 -0.89
C GLU A 29 8.40 -5.12 0.18
N ALA A 30 9.25 -5.65 1.08
CA ALA A 30 10.04 -4.85 2.00
C ALA A 30 11.11 -4.02 1.29
N ALA A 31 11.79 -4.61 0.29
CA ALA A 31 12.80 -3.90 -0.51
C ALA A 31 12.20 -2.77 -1.36
N ARG A 32 10.95 -2.92 -1.82
CA ARG A 32 10.21 -1.86 -2.55
C ARG A 32 9.62 -0.78 -1.64
N ARG A 33 9.82 -0.85 -0.32
CA ARG A 33 9.28 0.15 0.61
C ARG A 33 10.06 1.46 0.44
N PRO A 34 9.39 2.58 0.11
CA PRO A 34 10.06 3.87 0.10
C PRO A 34 10.55 4.20 1.51
N GLN A 35 11.79 4.68 1.62
CA GLN A 35 12.43 4.98 2.90
C GLN A 35 11.89 6.27 3.54
N SER A 36 11.22 7.14 2.78
CA SER A 36 10.78 8.46 3.24
C SER A 36 9.39 8.84 2.72
N GLY A 37 8.66 9.59 3.55
CA GLY A 37 7.36 10.18 3.20
C GLY A 37 6.15 9.36 3.65
N TRP A 38 4.97 9.82 3.25
CA TRP A 38 3.67 9.27 3.63
C TRP A 38 3.43 7.85 3.14
N LEU A 39 4.02 7.46 2.01
CA LEU A 39 3.99 6.08 1.52
C LEU A 39 4.67 5.10 2.49
N ALA A 40 5.68 5.54 3.25
CA ALA A 40 6.38 4.69 4.21
C ALA A 40 5.50 4.33 5.42
N LYS A 41 4.56 5.22 5.79
CA LYS A 41 3.56 5.01 6.85
C LYS A 41 2.47 4.01 6.45
N LEU A 42 2.31 3.72 5.15
CA LEU A 42 1.27 2.82 4.64
C LEU A 42 1.71 1.35 4.60
N SER A 43 0.74 0.48 4.84
CA SER A 43 0.85 -0.97 4.63
C SER A 43 1.17 -1.30 3.18
N ALA A 44 1.85 -2.42 2.96
CA ALA A 44 2.19 -2.84 1.61
C ALA A 44 1.01 -2.99 0.63
N PRO A 45 -0.16 -3.56 1.00
CA PRO A 45 -1.34 -3.56 0.14
C PRO A 45 -1.84 -2.15 -0.20
N ALA A 46 -1.82 -1.22 0.76
CA ALA A 46 -2.20 0.18 0.54
C ALA A 46 -1.26 0.88 -0.45
N ARG A 47 0.07 0.70 -0.31
CA ARG A 47 1.04 1.22 -1.29
C ARG A 47 0.80 0.67 -2.70
N ARG A 48 0.50 -0.62 -2.81
CA ARG A 48 0.21 -1.26 -4.11
C ARG A 48 -1.08 -0.75 -4.71
N ALA A 49 -2.12 -0.60 -3.89
CA ALA A 49 -3.39 -0.01 -4.29
C ALA A 49 -3.19 1.39 -4.89
N LEU A 50 -2.43 2.24 -4.21
CA LEU A 50 -2.09 3.59 -4.69
C LEU A 50 -1.24 3.55 -5.95
N ALA A 51 -0.19 2.73 -5.99
CA ALA A 51 0.66 2.60 -7.17
C ALA A 51 -0.12 2.09 -8.40
N ASN A 52 -1.04 1.15 -8.21
CA ASN A 52 -1.95 0.67 -9.26
C ASN A 52 -2.93 1.76 -9.72
N ALA A 53 -3.36 2.63 -8.80
CA ALA A 53 -4.15 3.81 -9.12
C ALA A 53 -3.31 4.95 -9.75
N GLY A 54 -2.00 4.76 -9.92
CA GLY A 54 -1.08 5.80 -10.44
C GLY A 54 -0.78 6.91 -9.44
N ILE A 55 -1.09 6.71 -8.16
CA ILE A 55 -0.88 7.69 -7.09
C ILE A 55 0.47 7.43 -6.42
N GLN A 56 1.47 8.24 -6.78
CA GLN A 56 2.81 8.20 -6.20
C GLN A 56 3.16 9.49 -5.45
N THR A 57 2.37 10.56 -5.65
CA THR A 57 2.63 11.88 -5.06
C THR A 57 1.40 12.41 -4.32
N ILE A 58 1.61 13.31 -3.35
CA ILE A 58 0.52 13.94 -2.59
C ILE A 58 -0.39 14.78 -3.51
N ARG A 59 0.17 15.33 -4.59
CA ARG A 59 -0.57 16.10 -5.60
C ARG A 59 -1.55 15.24 -6.40
N GLN A 60 -1.10 14.05 -6.81
CA GLN A 60 -1.99 13.06 -7.42
C GLN A 60 -3.04 12.62 -6.41
N LEU A 61 -2.63 12.31 -5.17
CA LEU A 61 -3.56 11.94 -4.10
C LEU A 61 -4.65 13.01 -3.86
N ALA A 62 -4.30 14.30 -3.93
CA ALA A 62 -5.24 15.42 -3.83
C ALA A 62 -6.24 15.51 -4.99
N SER A 63 -5.95 14.85 -6.11
CA SER A 63 -6.87 14.74 -7.25
C SER A 63 -7.95 13.67 -7.04
N PHE A 64 -7.77 12.79 -6.05
CA PHE A 64 -8.74 11.75 -5.67
C PHE A 64 -9.55 12.17 -4.44
N SER A 65 -10.68 11.50 -4.26
CA SER A 65 -11.52 11.57 -3.07
C SER A 65 -11.23 10.42 -2.11
N GLU A 66 -11.59 10.58 -0.83
CA GLU A 66 -11.45 9.51 0.18
C GLU A 66 -12.22 8.24 -0.21
N LYS A 67 -13.38 8.40 -0.86
CA LYS A 67 -14.21 7.29 -1.33
C LYS A 67 -13.52 6.49 -2.44
N GLU A 68 -12.91 7.16 -3.41
CA GLU A 68 -12.15 6.49 -4.47
C GLU A 68 -10.96 5.74 -3.90
N ILE A 69 -10.30 6.35 -2.92
CA ILE A 69 -9.16 5.75 -2.25
C ILE A 69 -9.58 4.52 -1.41
N LEU A 70 -10.68 4.62 -0.67
CA LEU A 70 -11.28 3.49 0.05
C LEU A 70 -11.75 2.37 -0.88
N ALA A 71 -12.17 2.71 -2.10
CA ALA A 71 -12.58 1.73 -3.10
C ALA A 71 -11.39 0.94 -3.67
N LEU A 72 -10.15 1.37 -3.46
CA LEU A 72 -8.98 0.65 -3.93
C LEU A 72 -8.78 -0.66 -3.15
N HIS A 73 -8.64 -1.76 -3.88
CA HIS A 73 -8.44 -3.08 -3.28
C HIS A 73 -7.10 -3.15 -2.50
N GLY A 74 -7.20 -3.20 -1.18
CA GLY A 74 -6.04 -3.17 -0.26
C GLY A 74 -5.89 -1.87 0.54
N MET A 75 -6.77 -0.89 0.31
CA MET A 75 -6.95 0.28 1.18
C MET A 75 -8.01 -0.02 2.23
N GLY A 76 -7.65 0.18 3.50
CA GLY A 76 -8.58 0.04 4.63
C GLY A 76 -8.84 1.39 5.32
N PRO A 77 -9.86 1.47 6.19
CA PRO A 77 -10.17 2.68 6.95
C PRO A 77 -8.99 3.18 7.80
N SER A 78 -8.11 2.27 8.25
CA SER A 78 -6.89 2.62 8.98
C SER A 78 -5.85 3.37 8.15
N SER A 79 -5.91 3.30 6.82
CA SER A 79 -4.96 3.99 5.94
C SER A 79 -5.33 5.46 5.69
N LEU A 80 -6.60 5.82 5.78
CA LEU A 80 -7.09 7.18 5.59
C LEU A 80 -6.47 8.23 6.54
N PRO A 81 -6.42 8.03 7.87
CA PRO A 81 -5.87 9.06 8.76
C PRO A 81 -4.40 9.36 8.44
N HIS A 82 -3.61 8.36 8.04
CA HIS A 82 -2.23 8.56 7.61
C HIS A 82 -2.12 9.39 6.33
N LEU A 83 -3.05 9.19 5.38
CA LEU A 83 -3.12 10.02 4.17
C LEU A 83 -3.56 11.44 4.48
N GLN A 84 -4.59 11.62 5.31
CA GLN A 84 -5.07 12.93 5.74
C GLN A 84 -3.96 13.72 6.44
N GLU A 85 -3.23 13.07 7.36
CA GLU A 85 -2.09 13.67 8.05
C GLU A 85 -1.02 14.12 7.05
N ALA A 86 -0.61 13.23 6.14
CA ALA A 86 0.37 13.54 5.11
C ALA A 86 -0.05 14.68 4.18
N MET A 87 -1.33 14.74 3.80
CA MET A 87 -1.86 15.84 3.00
C MET A 87 -1.87 17.14 3.78
N LYS A 88 -2.26 17.09 5.06
CA LYS A 88 -2.28 18.24 5.96
C LYS A 88 -0.88 18.79 6.20
N GLU A 89 0.13 17.92 6.38
CA GLU A 89 1.55 18.29 6.44
C GLU A 89 2.00 19.04 5.17
N ALA A 90 1.44 18.67 4.01
CA ALA A 90 1.71 19.33 2.73
C ALA A 90 0.75 20.50 2.40
N GLY A 91 -0.16 20.87 3.30
CA GLY A 91 -1.18 21.90 3.06
C GLY A 91 -2.21 21.56 1.98
N LEU A 92 -2.34 20.29 1.62
CA LEU A 92 -3.27 19.78 0.61
C LEU A 92 -4.51 19.15 1.27
N SER A 93 -5.57 18.97 0.50
CA SER A 93 -6.80 18.31 0.94
C SER A 93 -7.35 17.44 -0.19
N PHE A 94 -8.12 16.40 0.16
CA PHE A 94 -8.78 15.57 -0.83
C PHE A 94 -9.77 16.39 -1.66
N LYS A 95 -9.94 16.00 -2.92
CA LYS A 95 -10.80 16.70 -3.89
C LYS A 95 -12.24 16.83 -3.42
N ASN A 96 -12.71 15.97 -2.53
CA ASN A 96 -14.10 15.94 -2.09
C ASN A 96 -14.19 15.84 -0.56
N LYS A 97 -13.91 16.95 0.13
CA LYS A 97 -14.53 17.21 1.45
C LYS A 97 -15.99 17.56 1.19
N LYS A 98 -16.85 16.56 0.97
CA LYS A 98 -18.30 16.78 0.96
C LYS A 98 -19.05 15.55 1.46
#